data_AF-A0A257JRU4-F1
#
_entry.id   AF-A0A257JRU4-F1
#
_cell.length_a   1.000
_cell.length_b   1.000
_cell.length_c   1.000
_cell.angle_alpha   90.00
_cell.angle_beta   90.00
_cell.angle_gamma   90.00
#
_symmetry.space_group_name_H-M   'P 1'
#
loop_
_entity.id
_entity.type
_entity.pdbx_description
1 polymer ?
#
loop_
_entity_poly.entity_id
_entity_poly.type
_entity_poly.pdbx_seq_one_letter_code
_entity_poly.pdbx_strand_id
1 'polypeptide(L)'
;VVRWAIRNDLTIILNLCHYTELFENPDVHERRLIALWAQIAARYQKTPAKVMFEIINEPQEAFSGPRVNEVQAEVLRVIRQTNPTRTVIFAGDNWGNINGMDNLELPNDPYVVGTVHYYQPFEFTHQGATWMDNPPPAGRLWPRQGEFRELTKDMAQIAAFRERIQAPVLLGEYGVGVEVPMRQRADWTRAMTSAFKEINMPACYFNFTGGFDTYDRSVEQWHAPLLEALQLRPK
;
A
#
# COMPACT_ATOMS: atom_id res chain seq x y z
N VAL A 1 16.71 2.99 10.96
CA VAL A 1 15.89 3.09 9.73
C VAL A 1 15.43 4.53 9.45
N VAL A 2 14.43 5.10 10.13
CA VAL A 2 13.86 6.45 9.80
C VAL A 2 14.92 7.54 9.59
N ARG A 3 15.88 7.66 10.51
CA ARG A 3 16.96 8.66 10.38
C ARG A 3 17.85 8.43 9.15
N TRP A 4 18.08 7.18 8.74
CA TRP A 4 18.87 6.86 7.55
C TRP A 4 18.14 7.28 6.29
N ALA A 5 16.84 7.00 6.19
CA ALA A 5 16.03 7.41 5.06
C ALA A 5 15.94 8.94 4.94
N ILE A 6 15.77 9.66 6.07
CA ILE A 6 15.79 11.14 6.09
C ILE A 6 17.14 11.68 5.58
N ARG A 7 18.27 11.10 6.01
CA ARG A 7 19.62 11.51 5.59
C ARG A 7 19.88 11.29 4.11
N ASN A 8 19.17 10.34 3.49
CA ASN A 8 19.25 10.05 2.05
C ASN A 8 18.13 10.74 1.25
N ASP A 9 17.48 11.74 1.84
CA ASP A 9 16.42 12.54 1.21
C ASP A 9 15.21 11.74 0.70
N LEU A 10 14.89 10.63 1.37
CA LEU A 10 13.73 9.81 1.04
C LEU A 10 12.48 10.33 1.76
N THR A 11 11.35 10.31 1.04
CA THR A 11 10.01 10.32 1.63
C THR A 11 9.73 8.96 2.26
N ILE A 12 9.12 8.95 3.44
CA ILE A 12 8.95 7.76 4.29
C ILE A 12 7.49 7.68 4.71
N ILE A 13 6.92 6.49 4.61
CA ILE A 13 5.64 6.15 5.23
C ILE A 13 5.95 5.21 6.39
N LEU A 14 5.47 5.55 7.57
CA LEU A 14 5.49 4.67 8.73
C LEU A 14 4.09 4.12 8.93
N ASN A 15 3.97 2.80 8.99
CA ASN A 15 2.69 2.15 9.20
C ASN A 15 2.71 1.18 10.38
N LEU A 16 1.51 0.75 10.78
CA LEU A 16 1.33 -0.47 11.55
C LEU A 16 0.88 -1.55 10.58
N CYS A 17 1.67 -2.61 10.45
CA CYS A 17 1.46 -3.68 9.49
C CYS A 17 1.35 -5.03 10.22
N HIS A 18 0.54 -5.95 9.67
CA HIS A 18 0.25 -7.27 10.23
C HIS A 18 -0.19 -7.26 11.70
N TYR A 19 -1.15 -6.39 12.04
CA TYR A 19 -1.74 -6.38 13.38
C TYR A 19 -2.88 -7.40 13.49
N THR A 20 -2.55 -8.69 13.34
CA THR A 20 -3.54 -9.79 13.27
C THR A 20 -4.54 -9.79 14.41
N GLU A 21 -4.11 -9.51 15.66
CA GLU A 21 -5.04 -9.53 16.80
C GLU A 21 -6.10 -8.41 16.73
N LEU A 22 -5.78 -7.29 16.06
CA LEU A 22 -6.77 -6.25 15.77
C LEU A 22 -7.81 -6.74 14.76
N PHE A 23 -7.36 -7.45 13.72
CA PHE A 23 -8.23 -7.93 12.65
C PHE A 23 -9.18 -9.02 13.14
N GLU A 24 -8.69 -9.90 14.02
CA GLU A 24 -9.48 -10.97 14.64
C GLU A 24 -10.42 -10.46 15.74
N ASN A 25 -9.97 -9.51 16.58
CA ASN A 25 -10.70 -9.06 17.77
C ASN A 25 -10.59 -7.53 18.01
N PRO A 26 -11.22 -6.72 17.16
CA PRO A 26 -11.08 -5.27 17.22
C PRO A 26 -11.61 -4.64 18.51
N ASP A 27 -12.68 -5.18 19.11
CA ASP A 27 -13.25 -4.67 20.37
C ASP A 27 -12.21 -4.57 21.50
N VAL A 28 -11.25 -5.49 21.52
CA VAL A 28 -10.16 -5.52 22.52
C VAL A 28 -8.98 -4.65 22.08
N HIS A 29 -8.70 -4.58 20.78
CA HIS A 29 -7.43 -4.10 20.25
C HIS A 29 -7.47 -2.67 19.67
N GLU A 30 -8.63 -2.10 19.37
CA GLU A 30 -8.77 -0.72 18.85
C GLU A 30 -8.16 0.33 19.79
N ARG A 31 -8.41 0.22 21.11
CA ARG A 31 -7.80 1.12 22.10
C ARG A 31 -6.28 1.00 22.13
N ARG A 32 -5.74 -0.20 21.87
CA ARG A 32 -4.31 -0.43 21.76
C ARG A 32 -3.75 0.20 20.48
N LEU A 33 -4.46 0.13 19.35
CA LEU A 33 -4.09 0.84 18.11
C LEU A 33 -3.97 2.35 18.36
N ILE A 34 -4.97 2.96 19.00
CA ILE A 34 -4.98 4.39 19.33
C ILE A 34 -3.79 4.74 20.26
N ALA A 35 -3.53 3.92 21.29
CA ALA A 35 -2.41 4.14 22.20
C ALA A 35 -1.03 3.97 21.54
N LEU A 36 -0.89 3.04 20.58
CA LEU A 36 0.33 2.90 19.78
C LEU A 36 0.57 4.17 18.96
N TRP A 37 -0.46 4.68 18.30
CA TRP A 37 -0.36 5.91 17.51
C TRP A 37 -0.08 7.16 18.35
N ALA A 38 -0.61 7.26 19.57
CA ALA A 38 -0.23 8.33 20.49
C ALA A 38 1.30 8.36 20.72
N GLN A 39 1.89 7.18 20.95
CA GLN A 39 3.32 7.04 21.19
C GLN A 39 4.16 7.33 19.93
N ILE A 40 3.76 6.77 18.78
CA ILE A 40 4.44 6.99 17.49
C ILE A 40 4.40 8.48 17.12
N ALA A 41 3.22 9.10 17.20
CA ALA A 41 3.02 10.52 16.91
C ALA A 41 3.89 11.41 17.79
N ALA A 42 3.89 11.19 19.12
CA ALA A 42 4.73 11.94 20.04
C ALA A 42 6.24 11.74 19.77
N ARG A 43 6.65 10.50 19.46
CA ARG A 43 8.04 10.13 19.19
C ARG A 43 8.61 10.76 17.93
N TYR A 44 7.78 10.97 16.91
CA TYR A 44 8.16 11.52 15.61
C TYR A 44 7.63 12.94 15.36
N GLN A 45 7.05 13.61 16.35
CA GLN A 45 6.46 14.95 16.16
C GLN A 45 7.42 15.99 15.56
N LYS A 46 8.72 15.89 15.87
CA LYS A 46 9.76 16.79 15.36
C LYS A 46 10.44 16.32 14.08
N THR A 47 10.01 15.21 13.46
CA THR A 47 10.57 14.80 12.17
C THR A 47 9.98 15.62 11.02
N PRO A 48 10.73 15.81 9.92
CA PRO A 48 10.26 16.61 8.78
C PRO A 48 8.95 16.08 8.18
N ALA A 49 8.27 16.90 7.37
CA ALA A 49 7.01 16.55 6.71
C ALA A 49 7.13 15.33 5.76
N LYS A 50 8.35 15.02 5.28
CA LYS A 50 8.62 13.83 4.47
C LYS A 50 8.43 12.50 5.22
N VAL A 51 8.21 12.52 6.53
CA VAL A 51 7.78 11.35 7.31
C VAL A 51 6.25 11.41 7.43
N MET A 52 5.57 10.54 6.71
CA MET A 52 4.12 10.38 6.70
C MET A 52 3.73 9.19 7.59
N PHE A 53 2.48 9.16 8.03
CA PHE A 53 1.93 8.07 8.83
C PHE A 53 0.82 7.39 8.04
N GLU A 54 0.83 6.07 7.95
CA GLU A 54 -0.30 5.27 7.47
C GLU A 54 -0.86 4.50 8.65
N ILE A 55 -2.14 4.70 8.98
CA ILE A 55 -2.68 4.27 10.28
C ILE A 55 -2.58 2.76 10.48
N ILE A 56 -3.01 2.00 9.48
CA ILE A 56 -3.08 0.55 9.54
C ILE A 56 -3.05 -0.02 8.12
N ASN A 57 -2.19 -1.00 7.91
CA ASN A 57 -2.10 -1.74 6.65
C ASN A 57 -3.28 -2.71 6.53
N GLU A 58 -3.92 -2.74 5.37
CA GLU A 58 -4.85 -3.80 4.95
C GLU A 58 -5.91 -4.23 6.00
N PRO A 59 -6.81 -3.33 6.46
CA PRO A 59 -7.97 -3.72 7.26
C PRO A 59 -8.75 -4.89 6.66
N GLN A 60 -9.13 -5.85 7.52
CA GLN A 60 -9.74 -7.11 7.12
C GLN A 60 -10.49 -7.78 8.28
N GLU A 61 -11.14 -8.90 7.95
CA GLU A 61 -11.81 -9.78 8.93
C GLU A 61 -12.81 -9.02 9.80
N ALA A 62 -12.73 -9.12 11.13
CA ALA A 62 -13.66 -8.47 12.04
C ALA A 62 -13.41 -6.95 12.14
N PHE A 63 -12.21 -6.48 11.79
CA PHE A 63 -11.89 -5.06 11.64
C PHE A 63 -12.19 -4.61 10.20
N SER A 64 -13.49 -4.54 9.90
CA SER A 64 -14.01 -4.15 8.59
C SER A 64 -15.26 -3.28 8.67
N GLY A 65 -15.68 -2.73 7.54
CA GLY A 65 -16.89 -1.91 7.41
C GLY A 65 -16.73 -0.50 8.01
N PRO A 66 -17.83 0.16 8.40
CA PRO A 66 -17.79 1.52 8.95
C PRO A 66 -16.84 1.69 10.15
N ARG A 67 -16.64 0.61 10.92
CA ARG A 67 -15.70 0.53 12.05
C ARG A 67 -14.28 0.98 11.67
N VAL A 68 -13.81 0.65 10.47
CA VAL A 68 -12.46 1.02 10.00
C VAL A 68 -12.32 2.54 9.87
N ASN A 69 -13.33 3.22 9.34
CA ASN A 69 -13.32 4.69 9.24
C ASN A 69 -13.41 5.35 10.62
N GLU A 70 -14.29 4.85 11.49
CA GLU A 70 -14.49 5.36 12.85
C GLU A 70 -13.19 5.32 13.65
N VAL A 71 -12.53 4.16 13.68
CA VAL A 71 -11.29 3.94 14.44
C VAL A 71 -10.13 4.74 13.85
N GLN A 72 -9.98 4.78 12.52
CA GLN A 72 -8.94 5.59 11.89
C GLN A 72 -9.16 7.10 12.16
N ALA A 73 -10.40 7.57 12.21
CA ALA A 73 -10.70 8.95 12.60
C ALA A 73 -10.33 9.23 14.06
N GLU A 74 -10.53 8.27 14.98
CA GLU A 74 -10.08 8.41 16.37
C GLU A 74 -8.55 8.50 16.48
N VAL A 75 -7.85 7.63 15.75
CA VAL A 75 -6.39 7.65 15.65
C VAL A 75 -5.90 8.99 15.11
N LEU A 76 -6.53 9.53 14.06
CA LEU A 76 -6.20 10.83 13.49
C LEU A 76 -6.29 11.94 14.56
N ARG A 77 -7.38 11.97 15.35
CA ARG A 77 -7.54 12.96 16.42
C ARG A 77 -6.37 12.94 17.40
N VAL A 78 -5.88 11.75 17.76
CA VAL A 78 -4.71 11.58 18.64
C VAL A 78 -3.42 12.01 17.95
N ILE A 79 -3.20 11.64 16.69
CA ILE A 79 -2.03 12.07 15.91
C ILE A 79 -1.96 13.61 15.87
N ARG A 80 -3.10 14.27 15.58
CA ARG A 80 -3.19 15.73 15.40
C ARG A 80 -2.86 16.53 16.66
N GLN A 81 -2.94 15.94 17.87
CA GLN A 81 -2.51 16.60 19.11
C GLN A 81 -1.02 17.02 19.10
N THR A 82 -0.18 16.27 18.38
CA THR A 82 1.28 16.53 18.31
C THR A 82 1.77 16.76 16.89
N ASN A 83 0.98 16.40 15.87
CA ASN A 83 1.33 16.45 14.46
C ASN A 83 0.22 17.13 13.64
N PRO A 84 0.02 18.45 13.81
CA PRO A 84 -1.13 19.16 13.25
C PRO A 84 -1.17 19.17 11.72
N THR A 85 -0.01 19.05 11.05
CA THR A 85 0.10 19.17 9.58
C THR A 85 0.76 17.95 8.92
N ARG A 86 1.02 16.87 9.67
CA ARG A 86 1.66 15.68 9.10
C ARG A 86 0.65 14.93 8.21
N THR A 87 1.08 14.53 7.02
CA THR A 87 0.27 13.67 6.16
C THR A 87 -0.07 12.36 6.86
N VAL A 88 -1.36 12.02 6.91
CA VAL A 88 -1.88 10.75 7.44
C VAL A 88 -2.62 10.01 6.34
N ILE A 89 -2.23 8.77 6.12
CA ILE A 89 -2.72 7.88 5.07
C ILE A 89 -3.73 6.91 5.69
N PHE A 90 -4.87 6.75 5.02
CA PHE A 90 -5.98 5.91 5.43
C PHE A 90 -6.18 4.79 4.42
N ALA A 91 -6.34 3.57 4.93
CA ALA A 91 -6.68 2.41 4.13
C ALA A 91 -8.20 2.15 4.17
N GLY A 92 -8.73 1.62 3.07
CA GLY A 92 -10.08 1.08 3.01
C GLY A 92 -10.14 -0.35 3.56
N ASP A 93 -11.25 -1.01 3.27
CA ASP A 93 -11.50 -2.41 3.66
C ASP A 93 -10.81 -3.42 2.75
N ASN A 94 -11.10 -4.71 2.98
CA ASN A 94 -10.84 -5.80 2.04
C ASN A 94 -9.38 -5.85 1.61
N TRP A 95 -8.49 -5.86 2.61
CA TRP A 95 -7.04 -5.85 2.40
C TRP A 95 -6.56 -4.61 1.64
N GLY A 96 -7.20 -3.45 1.86
CA GLY A 96 -6.86 -2.20 1.18
C GLY A 96 -7.02 -2.24 -0.34
N ASN A 97 -7.70 -3.25 -0.89
CA ASN A 97 -7.77 -3.45 -2.33
C ASN A 97 -8.73 -2.46 -3.02
N ILE A 98 -8.72 -2.50 -4.35
CA ILE A 98 -9.62 -1.67 -5.18
C ILE A 98 -11.12 -1.84 -4.84
N ASN A 99 -11.54 -3.02 -4.41
CA ASN A 99 -12.94 -3.27 -4.03
C ASN A 99 -13.27 -2.78 -2.61
N GLY A 100 -12.26 -2.55 -1.76
CA GLY A 100 -12.41 -1.97 -0.43
C GLY A 100 -12.48 -0.44 -0.42
N MET A 101 -12.22 0.21 -1.56
CA MET A 101 -12.25 1.66 -1.71
C MET A 101 -13.63 2.26 -1.42
N ASP A 102 -14.70 1.55 -1.76
CA ASP A 102 -16.07 2.06 -1.66
C ASP A 102 -16.48 2.40 -0.23
N ASN A 103 -15.94 1.67 0.75
CA ASN A 103 -16.19 1.93 2.16
C ASN A 103 -15.26 3.02 2.74
N LEU A 104 -14.22 3.47 2.03
CA LEU A 104 -13.30 4.48 2.58
C LEU A 104 -13.93 5.88 2.60
N GLU A 105 -14.00 6.45 3.79
CA GLU A 105 -14.41 7.82 4.07
C GLU A 105 -13.31 8.57 4.82
N LEU A 106 -12.95 9.76 4.34
CA LEU A 106 -11.90 10.57 4.94
C LEU A 106 -12.51 11.66 5.85
N PRO A 107 -11.96 11.89 7.05
CA PRO A 107 -12.31 13.06 7.85
C PRO A 107 -12.03 14.36 7.09
N ASN A 108 -12.77 15.43 7.40
CA ASN A 108 -12.50 16.77 6.87
C ASN A 108 -11.20 17.35 7.45
N ASP A 109 -10.07 16.93 6.89
CA ASP A 109 -8.71 17.32 7.28
C ASP A 109 -7.87 17.51 6.01
N PRO A 110 -7.16 18.63 5.83
CA PRO A 110 -6.45 18.93 4.58
C PRO A 110 -5.16 18.12 4.39
N TYR A 111 -4.75 17.32 5.37
CA TYR A 111 -3.51 16.55 5.36
C TYR A 111 -3.76 15.03 5.39
N VAL A 112 -4.90 14.58 4.87
CA VAL A 112 -5.22 13.16 4.73
C VAL A 112 -5.12 12.68 3.29
N VAL A 113 -4.74 11.42 3.13
CA VAL A 113 -4.52 10.75 1.85
C VAL A 113 -5.17 9.37 1.93
N GLY A 114 -5.86 8.94 0.87
CA GLY A 114 -6.33 7.55 0.77
C GLY A 114 -5.23 6.64 0.22
N THR A 115 -5.24 5.36 0.55
CA THR A 115 -4.37 4.37 -0.11
C THR A 115 -5.15 3.18 -0.65
N VAL A 116 -4.59 2.60 -1.72
CA VAL A 116 -5.11 1.43 -2.42
C VAL A 116 -3.94 0.50 -2.70
N HIS A 117 -4.15 -0.79 -2.52
CA HIS A 117 -3.23 -1.85 -2.92
C HIS A 117 -3.74 -2.53 -4.18
N TYR A 118 -2.84 -2.79 -5.14
CA TYR A 118 -3.22 -3.36 -6.44
C TYR A 118 -2.39 -4.58 -6.79
N TYR A 119 -3.04 -5.73 -6.69
CA TYR A 119 -2.45 -7.04 -7.01
C TYR A 119 -3.24 -7.81 -8.07
N GLN A 120 -4.08 -7.11 -8.86
CA GLN A 120 -4.92 -7.78 -9.85
C GLN A 120 -4.12 -8.20 -11.10
N PRO A 121 -4.33 -9.42 -11.62
CA PRO A 121 -5.11 -10.52 -11.02
C PRO A 121 -4.35 -11.18 -9.87
N PHE A 122 -5.01 -11.40 -8.74
CA PHE A 122 -4.38 -11.98 -7.55
C PHE A 122 -3.78 -13.37 -7.83
N GLU A 123 -4.46 -14.16 -8.66
CA GLU A 123 -3.99 -15.49 -9.07
C GLU A 123 -2.73 -15.45 -9.91
N PHE A 124 -2.32 -14.28 -10.42
CA PHE A 124 -1.04 -14.09 -11.10
C PHE A 124 0.03 -13.59 -10.13
N THR A 125 -0.28 -12.54 -9.38
CA THR A 125 0.70 -11.83 -8.54
C THR A 125 1.16 -12.67 -7.36
N HIS A 126 0.32 -13.58 -6.86
CA HIS A 126 0.58 -14.41 -5.68
C HIS A 126 0.70 -15.91 -5.99
N GLN A 127 0.79 -16.30 -7.27
CA GLN A 127 0.88 -17.73 -7.61
C GLN A 127 2.11 -18.38 -6.99
N GLY A 128 1.92 -19.52 -6.34
CA GLY A 128 2.99 -20.27 -5.68
C GLY A 128 3.54 -19.63 -4.40
N ALA A 129 2.97 -18.51 -3.93
CA ALA A 129 3.41 -17.81 -2.72
C ALA A 129 3.54 -18.74 -1.51
N THR A 130 4.78 -18.99 -1.10
CA THR A 130 5.09 -20.03 -0.09
C THR A 130 4.66 -19.68 1.34
N TRP A 131 4.37 -18.41 1.59
CA TRP A 131 3.90 -17.88 2.88
C TRP A 131 2.37 -17.90 3.02
N MET A 132 1.64 -18.26 1.97
CA MET A 132 0.19 -18.43 2.04
C MET A 132 -0.17 -19.88 2.35
N ASP A 133 -1.19 -20.10 3.18
CA ASP A 133 -1.70 -21.45 3.46
C ASP A 133 -2.27 -22.13 2.20
N ASN A 134 -2.87 -21.35 1.30
CA ASN A 134 -3.46 -21.83 0.05
C ASN A 134 -3.15 -20.85 -1.11
N PRO A 135 -1.93 -20.86 -1.65
CA PRO A 135 -1.55 -19.95 -2.72
C PRO A 135 -2.25 -20.34 -4.05
N PRO A 136 -2.52 -19.37 -4.93
CA PRO A 136 -2.93 -19.67 -6.30
C PRO A 136 -1.93 -20.62 -7.00
N PRO A 137 -2.38 -21.55 -7.87
CA PRO A 137 -1.49 -22.46 -8.57
C PRO A 137 -0.49 -21.73 -9.48
N ALA A 138 0.76 -22.20 -9.49
CA ALA A 138 1.80 -21.68 -10.38
C ALA A 138 1.53 -22.00 -11.86
N GLY A 139 2.13 -21.22 -12.75
CA GLY A 139 2.09 -21.40 -14.21
C GLY A 139 1.10 -20.48 -14.94
N ARG A 140 0.45 -19.55 -14.24
CA ARG A 140 -0.41 -18.54 -14.87
C ARG A 140 0.46 -17.48 -15.53
N LEU A 141 0.25 -17.31 -16.84
CA LEU A 141 0.82 -16.19 -17.59
C LEU A 141 -0.11 -14.97 -17.56
N TRP A 142 0.52 -13.80 -17.71
CA TRP A 142 -0.12 -12.51 -17.90
C TRP A 142 0.55 -11.82 -19.13
N PRO A 143 -0.22 -11.11 -19.97
CA PRO A 143 -1.67 -10.96 -19.92
C PRO A 143 -2.39 -12.15 -20.58
N ARG A 144 -3.57 -12.50 -20.07
CA ARG A 144 -4.61 -13.28 -20.75
C ARG A 144 -5.53 -12.34 -21.53
N GLN A 145 -6.33 -12.93 -22.42
CA GLN A 145 -7.31 -12.18 -23.19
C GLN A 145 -8.25 -11.38 -22.26
N GLY A 146 -8.33 -10.07 -22.48
CA GLY A 146 -9.20 -9.17 -21.72
C GLY A 146 -8.53 -8.46 -20.54
N GLU A 147 -7.38 -8.91 -20.04
CA GLU A 147 -6.78 -8.32 -18.83
C GLU A 147 -6.30 -6.89 -19.00
N PHE A 148 -5.91 -6.48 -20.21
CA PHE A 148 -5.69 -5.06 -20.49
C PHE A 148 -6.96 -4.21 -20.39
N ARG A 149 -8.12 -4.77 -20.76
CA ARG A 149 -9.40 -4.06 -20.62
C ARG A 149 -9.81 -3.96 -19.15
N GLU A 150 -9.60 -5.01 -18.36
CA GLU A 150 -9.80 -4.95 -16.91
C GLU A 150 -8.87 -3.93 -16.27
N LEU A 151 -7.58 -3.89 -16.64
CA LEU A 151 -6.67 -2.85 -16.18
C LEU A 151 -7.18 -1.43 -16.49
N THR A 152 -7.67 -1.18 -17.70
CA THR A 152 -8.27 0.11 -18.07
C THR A 152 -9.49 0.45 -17.20
N LYS A 153 -10.36 -0.53 -16.95
CA LYS A 153 -11.54 -0.37 -16.10
C LYS A 153 -11.16 -0.07 -14.65
N ASP A 154 -10.18 -0.77 -14.12
CA ASP A 154 -9.68 -0.59 -12.77
C ASP A 154 -9.05 0.81 -12.58
N MET A 155 -8.31 1.31 -13.58
CA MET A 155 -7.79 2.68 -13.54
C MET A 155 -8.91 3.72 -13.53
N ALA A 156 -9.98 3.49 -14.30
CA ALA A 156 -11.15 4.36 -14.28
C ALA A 156 -11.88 4.32 -12.93
N GLN A 157 -11.98 3.16 -12.29
CA GLN A 157 -12.55 3.01 -10.95
C GLN A 157 -11.71 3.77 -9.91
N ILE A 158 -10.38 3.65 -9.94
CA ILE A 158 -9.49 4.38 -9.03
C ILE A 158 -9.57 5.90 -9.27
N ALA A 159 -9.65 6.35 -10.52
CA ALA A 159 -9.83 7.77 -10.83
C ALA A 159 -11.18 8.30 -10.27
N ALA A 160 -12.27 7.56 -10.47
CA ALA A 160 -13.58 7.92 -9.93
C ALA A 160 -13.58 7.94 -8.38
N PHE A 161 -12.88 6.99 -7.76
CA PHE A 161 -12.69 6.95 -6.32
C PHE A 161 -11.97 8.20 -5.79
N ARG A 162 -10.86 8.59 -6.42
CA ARG A 162 -10.11 9.81 -6.08
C ARG A 162 -10.99 11.06 -6.15
N GLU A 163 -11.83 11.17 -7.19
CA GLU A 163 -12.78 12.29 -7.30
C GLU A 163 -13.87 12.25 -6.21
N ARG A 164 -14.35 11.05 -5.85
CA ARG A 164 -15.38 10.88 -4.80
C ARG A 164 -14.88 11.34 -3.43
N ILE A 165 -13.67 10.94 -3.03
CA ILE A 165 -13.13 11.27 -1.71
C ILE A 165 -12.52 12.67 -1.64
N GLN A 166 -12.37 13.35 -2.78
CA GLN A 166 -11.81 14.71 -2.90
C GLN A 166 -10.43 14.89 -2.22
N ALA A 167 -9.62 13.83 -2.22
CA ALA A 167 -8.30 13.80 -1.60
C ALA A 167 -7.29 13.07 -2.50
N PRO A 168 -5.98 13.29 -2.32
CA PRO A 168 -4.98 12.48 -2.99
C PRO A 168 -5.12 10.99 -2.63
N VAL A 169 -4.80 10.14 -3.59
CA VAL A 169 -4.72 8.69 -3.40
C VAL A 169 -3.28 8.26 -3.67
N LEU A 170 -2.79 7.31 -2.90
CA LEU A 170 -1.50 6.64 -3.07
C LEU A 170 -1.75 5.17 -3.43
N LEU A 171 -1.06 4.67 -4.45
CA LEU A 171 -0.92 3.23 -4.63
C LEU A 171 0.13 2.72 -3.62
N GLY A 172 -0.35 2.25 -2.46
CA GLY A 172 0.49 1.88 -1.32
C GLY A 172 1.33 0.65 -1.61
N GLU A 173 0.75 -0.31 -2.35
CA GLU A 173 1.44 -1.51 -2.76
C GLU A 173 0.97 -2.00 -4.14
N TYR A 174 1.92 -2.55 -4.89
CA TYR A 174 1.69 -3.36 -6.08
C TYR A 174 2.96 -4.15 -6.41
N GLY A 175 2.82 -5.34 -6.98
CA GLY A 175 3.96 -6.15 -7.36
C GLY A 175 3.62 -7.57 -7.76
N VAL A 176 4.65 -8.33 -8.13
CA VAL A 176 4.55 -9.75 -8.48
C VAL A 176 5.56 -10.57 -7.68
N GLY A 177 5.09 -11.66 -7.08
CA GLY A 177 5.88 -12.57 -6.25
C GLY A 177 7.06 -13.18 -7.00
N VAL A 178 8.11 -13.54 -6.26
CA VAL A 178 9.38 -14.09 -6.80
C VAL A 178 9.21 -15.46 -7.46
N GLU A 179 8.14 -16.18 -7.15
CA GLU A 179 7.78 -17.47 -7.74
C GLU A 179 7.39 -17.34 -9.22
N VAL A 180 7.01 -16.15 -9.68
CA VAL A 180 6.70 -15.87 -11.08
C VAL A 180 7.99 -15.65 -11.87
N PRO A 181 8.14 -16.21 -13.10
CA PRO A 181 9.33 -15.96 -13.92
C PRO A 181 9.61 -14.47 -14.13
N MET A 182 10.87 -14.05 -13.99
CA MET A 182 11.28 -12.63 -14.02
C MET A 182 10.71 -11.85 -15.23
N ARG A 183 10.66 -12.46 -16.42
CA ARG A 183 10.07 -11.84 -17.61
C ARG A 183 8.59 -11.47 -17.41
N GLN A 184 7.82 -12.38 -16.81
CA GLN A 184 6.39 -12.18 -16.52
C GLN A 184 6.19 -11.12 -15.42
N ARG A 185 7.04 -11.13 -14.39
CA ARG A 185 7.08 -10.06 -13.37
C ARG A 185 7.31 -8.69 -14.01
N ALA A 186 8.34 -8.56 -14.85
CA ALA A 186 8.68 -7.30 -15.52
C ALA A 186 7.59 -6.82 -16.50
N ASP A 187 6.98 -7.73 -17.26
CA ASP A 187 5.91 -7.39 -18.21
C ASP A 187 4.67 -6.83 -17.50
N TRP A 188 4.23 -7.48 -16.42
CA TRP A 188 3.14 -6.98 -15.56
C TRP A 188 3.53 -5.65 -14.92
N THR A 189 4.67 -5.58 -14.23
CA THR A 189 5.12 -4.36 -13.53
C THR A 189 5.22 -3.16 -14.47
N ARG A 190 5.65 -3.35 -15.72
CA ARG A 190 5.74 -2.29 -16.72
C ARG A 190 4.36 -1.78 -17.10
N ALA A 191 3.39 -2.67 -17.33
CA ALA A 191 2.03 -2.28 -17.67
C ALA A 191 1.37 -1.50 -16.54
N MET A 192 1.48 -1.99 -15.30
CA MET A 192 0.91 -1.33 -14.13
C MET A 192 1.58 0.03 -13.90
N THR A 193 2.91 0.09 -13.93
CA THR A 193 3.65 1.36 -13.75
C THR A 193 3.23 2.40 -14.78
N SER A 194 3.07 2.02 -16.06
CA SER A 194 2.59 2.93 -17.09
C SER A 194 1.15 3.40 -16.81
N ALA A 195 0.24 2.47 -16.50
CA ALA A 195 -1.16 2.78 -16.24
C ALA A 195 -1.35 3.73 -15.04
N PHE A 196 -0.64 3.49 -13.93
CA PHE A 196 -0.70 4.34 -12.75
C PHE A 196 -0.09 5.73 -13.00
N LYS A 197 0.97 5.82 -13.80
CA LYS A 197 1.54 7.12 -14.21
C LYS A 197 0.59 7.92 -15.08
N GLU A 198 -0.14 7.27 -16.00
CA GLU A 198 -1.13 7.93 -16.87
C GLU A 198 -2.22 8.65 -16.06
N ILE A 199 -2.64 8.07 -14.93
CA ILE A 199 -3.62 8.69 -14.02
C ILE A 199 -2.97 9.54 -12.90
N ASN A 200 -1.67 9.83 -13.00
CA ASN A 200 -0.88 10.60 -12.02
C ASN A 200 -0.99 10.05 -10.59
N MET A 201 -0.95 8.73 -10.43
CA MET A 201 -0.99 8.05 -9.14
C MET A 201 0.44 7.86 -8.60
N PRO A 202 0.81 8.45 -7.44
CA PRO A 202 2.05 8.09 -6.77
C PRO A 202 1.97 6.61 -6.33
N ALA A 203 3.10 5.91 -6.35
CA ALA A 203 3.12 4.46 -6.11
C ALA A 203 4.34 4.01 -5.29
N CYS A 204 4.15 2.98 -4.48
CA CYS A 204 5.19 2.24 -3.78
C CYS A 204 5.15 0.77 -4.26
N TYR A 205 6.25 0.31 -4.86
CA TYR A 205 6.34 -1.07 -5.33
C TYR A 205 6.65 -2.01 -4.17
N PHE A 206 5.91 -3.11 -4.09
CA PHE A 206 6.15 -4.20 -3.17
C PHE A 206 7.00 -5.26 -3.90
N ASN A 207 8.27 -5.50 -3.55
CA ASN A 207 9.04 -4.83 -2.50
C ASN A 207 10.54 -4.73 -2.83
N PHE A 208 11.32 -4.12 -1.91
CA PHE A 208 12.77 -4.11 -2.02
C PHE A 208 13.31 -5.55 -1.97
N THR A 209 12.97 -6.27 -0.91
CA THR A 209 13.35 -7.67 -0.64
C THR A 209 12.30 -8.29 0.30
N GLY A 210 11.97 -9.58 0.16
CA GLY A 210 11.05 -10.30 1.04
C GLY A 210 9.84 -10.92 0.34
N GLY A 211 10.00 -11.49 -0.86
CA GLY A 211 8.97 -12.25 -1.57
C GLY A 211 8.49 -11.61 -2.87
N PHE A 212 8.80 -10.33 -3.10
CA PHE A 212 8.45 -9.60 -4.32
C PHE A 212 9.65 -8.78 -4.84
N ASP A 213 10.83 -9.34 -4.66
CA ASP A 213 12.11 -8.64 -4.65
C ASP A 213 12.40 -7.87 -5.94
N THR A 214 12.82 -6.62 -5.79
CA THR A 214 13.47 -5.80 -6.84
C THR A 214 14.99 -5.81 -6.72
N TYR A 215 15.50 -6.22 -5.57
CA TYR A 215 16.92 -6.23 -5.25
C TYR A 215 17.35 -7.60 -4.72
N ASP A 216 18.44 -8.13 -5.26
CA ASP A 216 19.06 -9.36 -4.81
C ASP A 216 20.13 -9.04 -3.75
N ARG A 217 19.84 -9.41 -2.50
CA ARG A 217 20.75 -9.20 -1.37
C ARG A 217 21.99 -10.09 -1.38
N SER A 218 21.95 -11.21 -2.10
CA SER A 218 23.06 -12.17 -2.11
C SER A 218 24.23 -11.69 -2.96
N VAL A 219 23.92 -10.95 -4.03
CA VAL A 219 24.91 -10.36 -4.94
C VAL A 219 24.92 -8.83 -4.90
N GLU A 220 24.11 -8.24 -4.02
CA GLU A 220 23.96 -6.79 -3.82
C GLU A 220 23.62 -6.01 -5.11
N GLN A 221 22.76 -6.59 -5.96
CA GLN A 221 22.39 -6.00 -7.25
C GLN A 221 20.89 -5.88 -7.44
N TRP A 222 20.49 -4.83 -8.16
CA TRP A 222 19.11 -4.69 -8.62
C TRP A 222 18.78 -5.69 -9.72
N HIS A 223 17.54 -6.18 -9.74
CA HIS A 223 17.00 -6.87 -10.90
C HIS A 223 16.73 -5.85 -12.02
N ALA A 224 17.66 -5.74 -12.97
CA ALA A 224 17.57 -4.77 -14.07
C ALA A 224 16.21 -4.77 -14.81
N PRO A 225 15.59 -5.93 -15.13
CA PRO A 225 14.27 -5.95 -15.77
C PRO A 225 13.17 -5.26 -14.94
N LEU A 226 13.22 -5.34 -13.61
CA LEU A 226 12.25 -4.70 -12.73
C LEU A 226 12.50 -3.20 -12.61
N LEU A 227 13.76 -2.76 -12.49
CA LEU A 227 14.07 -1.33 -12.50
C LEU A 227 13.61 -0.64 -13.79
N GLU A 228 13.84 -1.29 -14.94
CA GLU A 228 13.36 -0.81 -16.24
C GLU A 228 11.83 -0.75 -16.29
N ALA A 229 11.15 -1.80 -15.81
CA ALA A 229 9.69 -1.86 -15.75
C ALA A 229 9.09 -0.75 -14.84
N LEU A 230 9.76 -0.45 -13.73
CA LEU A 230 9.44 0.66 -12.82
C LEU A 230 9.83 2.03 -13.39
N GLN A 231 10.54 2.05 -14.53
CA GLN A 231 11.08 3.25 -15.17
C GLN A 231 11.98 4.05 -14.20
N LEU A 232 12.71 3.34 -13.35
CA LEU A 232 13.70 3.89 -12.44
C LEU A 232 15.08 3.79 -13.09
N ARG A 233 15.90 4.82 -12.88
CA ARG A 233 17.32 4.78 -13.27
C ARG A 233 18.15 4.69 -12.00
N PRO A 234 19.16 3.81 -11.93
CA PRO A 234 20.17 3.87 -10.87
C PRO A 234 20.78 5.28 -10.85
N LYS A 235 20.89 5.87 -9.66
CA LYS A 235 21.68 7.09 -9.46
C LYS A 235 23.15 6.74 -9.35
#